data_AF-A0AAJ2MZB3-F1
#
_entry.id   AF-A0AAJ2MZB3-F1
#
_cell.length_a   1.000
_cell.length_b   1.000
_cell.length_c   1.000
_cell.angle_alpha   90.00
_cell.angle_beta   90.00
_cell.angle_gamma   90.00
#
_symmetry.space_group_name_H-M   'P 1'
#
loop_
_entity.id
_entity.type
_entity.pdbx_description
1 polymer ?
#
loop_
_entity_poly.entity_id
_entity_poly.type
_entity_poly.pdbx_seq_one_letter_code
_entity_poly.pdbx_strand_id
1 'polypeptide(L)'
;MIEENVFDKIIDILRRNEGKELKIDDIIMICFENSIVSSDYLFLILQELSSRKLIESRKGIVKIGKIPDDIISDLKNRFIGRIRRIKKVFITPLEVAKFYQCPRRLWLEKIVLSRQEKEKIGKVWDGEAVHFALKLMLDNMSVEKDENFLISKSVEQVLKKYEGLIQIEKKTLEEFLKRFLELIKEENFIKIYSEKTIESIKDGVIGSIDVIGFKNDDLVPIEIKYAEFKGRIKKEHLLQAIGESILLSNYFRKEVKYSYIVYFQTNSLVRVEINEKLKREFFKLKRKIEIFYSTGKIPPKSKLPNYVERVCKGCHVKRACDNIELLRRIRRKI
;
A
#
# COMPACT_ATOMS: atom_id res chain seq x y z
N MET A 1 17.49 -14.78 -0.49
CA MET A 1 16.82 -14.84 -1.82
C MET A 1 16.16 -13.53 -2.22
N ILE A 2 15.14 -13.03 -1.50
CA ILE A 2 14.48 -11.76 -1.88
C ILE A 2 15.43 -10.57 -1.68
N GLU A 3 16.15 -10.51 -0.55
CA GLU A 3 17.07 -9.41 -0.27
C GLU A 3 18.27 -9.41 -1.23
N GLU A 4 18.73 -10.59 -1.63
CA GLU A 4 19.81 -10.75 -2.61
C GLU A 4 19.40 -10.21 -3.98
N ASN A 5 18.20 -10.56 -4.45
CA ASN A 5 17.68 -10.06 -5.72
C ASN A 5 17.53 -8.53 -5.71
N VAL A 6 17.03 -7.95 -4.61
CA VAL A 6 16.91 -6.50 -4.47
C VAL A 6 18.28 -5.82 -4.48
N PHE A 7 19.25 -6.38 -3.76
CA PHE A 7 20.62 -5.86 -3.77
C PHE A 7 21.22 -5.85 -5.18
N ASP A 8 21.13 -6.98 -5.90
CA ASP A 8 21.70 -7.13 -7.23
C ASP A 8 21.06 -6.11 -8.20
N LYS A 9 19.73 -5.94 -8.15
CA LYS A 9 19.02 -4.91 -8.94
C LYS A 9 19.51 -3.49 -8.67
N ILE A 10 19.72 -3.12 -7.41
CA ILE A 10 20.19 -1.78 -7.06
C ILE A 10 21.62 -1.58 -7.56
N ILE A 11 22.49 -2.58 -7.38
CA ILE A 11 23.87 -2.51 -7.90
C ILE A 11 23.88 -2.38 -9.41
N ASP A 12 23.06 -3.12 -10.14
CA ASP A 12 22.93 -3.00 -11.60
C ASP A 12 22.48 -1.59 -12.02
N ILE A 13 21.52 -1.01 -11.31
CA ILE A 13 21.07 0.38 -11.55
C ILE A 13 22.23 1.36 -11.35
N LEU A 14 22.99 1.21 -10.26
CA LEU A 14 24.12 2.09 -9.97
C LEU A 14 25.24 1.92 -11.01
N ARG A 15 25.58 0.68 -11.39
CA ARG A 15 26.60 0.36 -12.39
C ARG A 15 26.33 0.96 -13.76
N ARG A 16 25.08 0.90 -14.24
CA ARG A 16 24.66 1.53 -15.51
C ARG A 16 24.80 3.06 -15.51
N ASN A 17 25.04 3.64 -14.34
CA ASN A 17 25.18 5.08 -14.14
C ASN A 17 26.55 5.47 -13.57
N GLU A 18 27.55 4.59 -13.63
CA GLU A 18 28.94 4.93 -13.31
C GLU A 18 29.44 6.10 -14.16
N GLY A 19 30.23 6.98 -13.54
CA GLY A 19 30.76 8.20 -14.14
C GLY A 19 29.74 9.34 -14.25
N LYS A 20 28.45 9.11 -13.95
CA LYS A 20 27.40 10.13 -14.03
C LYS A 20 27.16 10.80 -12.68
N GLU A 21 26.67 12.03 -12.76
CA GLU A 21 26.07 12.75 -11.64
C GLU A 21 24.55 12.73 -11.81
N LEU A 22 23.85 12.21 -10.81
CA LEU A 22 22.40 12.05 -10.83
C LEU A 22 21.77 12.70 -9.61
N LYS A 23 20.56 13.26 -9.75
CA LYS A 23 19.78 13.63 -8.56
C LYS A 23 19.33 12.36 -7.86
N ILE A 24 19.31 12.38 -6.53
CA ILE A 24 18.86 11.25 -5.71
C ILE A 24 17.42 10.85 -6.03
N ASP A 25 16.56 11.84 -6.31
CA ASP A 25 15.17 11.64 -6.72
C ASP A 25 15.07 10.82 -8.01
N ASP A 26 15.98 11.04 -8.97
CA ASP A 26 16.01 10.29 -10.22
C ASP A 26 16.38 8.83 -9.97
N ILE A 27 17.36 8.57 -9.09
CA ILE A 27 17.75 7.20 -8.70
C ILE A 27 16.60 6.49 -7.96
N ILE A 28 15.91 7.18 -7.06
CA ILE A 28 14.74 6.64 -6.34
C ILE A 28 13.62 6.29 -7.33
N MET A 29 13.38 7.16 -8.32
CA MET A 29 12.39 6.91 -9.37
C MET A 29 12.76 5.70 -10.22
N ILE A 30 14.01 5.57 -10.64
CA ILE A 30 14.50 4.38 -11.36
C ILE A 30 14.28 3.13 -10.51
N CYS A 31 14.58 3.18 -9.20
CA CYS A 31 14.33 2.05 -8.31
C CYS A 31 12.84 1.68 -8.24
N PHE A 32 11.97 2.68 -8.15
CA PHE A 32 10.52 2.50 -8.10
C PHE A 32 9.96 1.86 -9.38
N GLU A 33 10.42 2.33 -10.54
CA GLU A 33 10.03 1.79 -11.84
C GLU A 33 10.56 0.35 -12.02
N ASN A 34 11.71 0.01 -11.42
CA ASN A 34 12.28 -1.34 -11.40
C ASN A 34 11.75 -2.24 -10.26
N SER A 35 10.61 -1.85 -9.65
CA SER A 35 9.91 -2.64 -8.63
C SER A 35 10.76 -2.97 -7.39
N ILE A 36 11.68 -2.08 -7.01
CA ILE A 36 12.32 -2.13 -5.69
C ILE A 36 11.31 -1.60 -4.69
N VAL A 37 10.97 -2.41 -3.69
CA VAL A 37 9.85 -2.13 -2.78
C VAL A 37 10.20 -1.11 -1.69
N SER A 38 11.48 -0.88 -1.39
CA SER A 38 11.90 0.11 -0.40
C SER A 38 13.11 0.90 -0.85
N SER A 39 13.03 2.22 -0.78
CA SER A 39 14.20 3.07 -0.94
C SER A 39 15.19 2.93 0.22
N ASP A 40 14.77 2.43 1.38
CA ASP A 40 15.69 2.16 2.50
C ASP A 40 16.85 1.24 2.07
N TYR A 41 16.59 0.27 1.17
CA TYR A 41 17.64 -0.58 0.60
C TYR A 41 18.68 0.22 -0.21
N LEU A 42 18.21 1.13 -1.07
CA LEU A 42 19.08 2.01 -1.85
C LEU A 42 19.97 2.84 -0.91
N PHE A 43 19.39 3.48 0.10
CA PHE A 43 20.14 4.33 1.02
C PHE A 43 21.17 3.55 1.86
N LEU A 44 20.88 2.30 2.23
CA LEU A 44 21.87 1.44 2.91
C LEU A 44 23.06 1.12 2.01
N ILE A 45 22.82 0.84 0.72
CA ILE A 45 23.87 0.57 -0.26
C ILE A 45 24.70 1.83 -0.53
N LEU A 46 24.03 2.97 -0.76
CA LEU A 46 24.71 4.26 -0.96
C LEU A 46 25.57 4.64 0.24
N GLN A 47 25.08 4.42 1.47
CA GLN A 47 25.87 4.68 2.67
C GLN A 47 27.17 3.86 2.72
N GLU A 48 27.10 2.56 2.40
CA GLU A 48 28.28 1.69 2.38
C GLU A 48 29.26 2.09 1.26
N LEU A 49 28.76 2.39 0.05
CA LEU A 49 29.61 2.86 -1.06
C LEU A 49 30.28 4.19 -0.74
N SER A 50 29.56 5.11 -0.08
CA SER A 50 30.08 6.41 0.34
C SER A 50 31.19 6.25 1.38
N SER A 51 31.05 5.32 2.33
CA SER A 51 32.10 5.02 3.33
C SER A 51 33.41 4.53 2.70
N ARG A 52 33.34 3.95 1.49
CA ARG A 52 34.48 3.50 0.70
C ARG A 52 34.98 4.53 -0.31
N LYS A 53 34.42 5.74 -0.31
CA LYS A 53 34.72 6.81 -1.27
C LYS A 53 34.47 6.42 -2.73
N LEU A 54 33.53 5.50 -2.97
CA LEU A 54 33.14 5.07 -4.32
C LEU A 54 32.00 5.90 -4.89
N ILE A 55 31.28 6.62 -4.02
CA ILE A 55 30.33 7.63 -4.42
C ILE A 55 30.59 8.90 -3.62
N GLU A 56 30.32 10.03 -4.26
CA GLU A 56 30.34 11.35 -3.63
C GLU A 56 28.92 11.92 -3.68
N SER A 57 28.49 12.58 -2.61
CA SER A 57 27.16 13.19 -2.55
C SER A 57 27.24 14.65 -2.15
N ARG A 58 26.56 15.53 -2.90
CA ARG A 58 26.47 16.96 -2.60
C ARG A 58 25.08 17.49 -2.95
N LYS A 59 24.40 18.12 -1.99
CA LYS A 59 23.09 18.81 -2.19
C LYS A 59 22.05 17.96 -2.97
N GLY A 60 21.91 16.68 -2.62
CA GLY A 60 20.96 15.78 -3.28
C GLY A 60 21.41 15.24 -4.64
N ILE A 61 22.62 15.57 -5.10
CA ILE A 61 23.28 14.95 -6.26
C ILE A 61 24.22 13.86 -5.76
N VAL A 62 24.23 12.73 -6.44
CA VAL A 62 25.14 11.60 -6.22
C VAL A 62 25.98 11.39 -7.47
N LYS A 63 27.30 11.45 -7.30
CA LYS A 63 28.27 11.05 -8.32
C LYS A 63 28.66 9.60 -8.08
N ILE A 64 28.40 8.76 -9.07
CA ILE A 64 28.67 7.32 -8.96
C ILE A 64 30.06 7.05 -9.56
N GLY A 65 31.03 6.72 -8.71
CA GLY A 65 32.32 6.24 -9.15
C GLY A 65 32.25 4.78 -9.62
N LYS A 66 33.35 4.25 -10.14
CA LYS A 66 33.45 2.85 -10.55
C LYS A 66 33.24 1.94 -9.33
N ILE A 67 32.42 0.89 -9.47
CA ILE A 67 32.13 -0.10 -8.42
C ILE A 67 32.82 -1.42 -8.78
N PRO A 68 34.01 -1.71 -8.20
CA PRO A 68 34.77 -2.93 -8.47
C PRO A 68 34.00 -4.22 -8.13
N ASP A 69 34.27 -5.32 -8.83
CA ASP A 69 33.60 -6.61 -8.57
C ASP A 69 34.04 -7.25 -7.24
N ASP A 70 35.30 -7.06 -6.84
CA ASP A 70 35.90 -7.65 -5.64
C ASP A 70 35.22 -7.17 -4.34
N ILE A 71 34.67 -5.95 -4.35
CA ILE A 71 33.97 -5.39 -3.18
C ILE A 71 32.50 -5.81 -3.08
N ILE A 72 31.88 -6.30 -4.15
CA ILE A 72 30.44 -6.56 -4.20
C ILE A 72 30.04 -7.65 -3.23
N SER A 73 30.85 -8.72 -3.14
CA SER A 73 30.57 -9.84 -2.23
C SER A 73 30.54 -9.37 -0.77
N ASP A 74 31.53 -8.59 -0.33
CA ASP A 74 31.57 -8.01 1.01
C ASP A 74 30.41 -7.03 1.25
N LEU A 75 30.13 -6.16 0.27
CA LEU A 75 29.01 -5.22 0.32
C LEU A 75 27.66 -5.93 0.49
N LYS A 76 27.42 -7.00 -0.29
CA LYS A 76 26.22 -7.84 -0.24
C LYS A 76 26.08 -8.49 1.13
N ASN A 77 27.16 -9.07 1.66
CA ASN A 77 27.17 -9.70 2.97
C ASN A 77 26.83 -8.71 4.10
N ARG A 78 27.41 -7.49 4.06
CA ARG A 78 27.09 -6.42 5.02
C ARG A 78 25.65 -5.95 4.91
N PHE A 79 25.16 -5.74 3.69
CA PHE A 79 23.78 -5.36 3.41
C PHE A 79 22.80 -6.40 3.99
N ILE A 80 22.97 -7.67 3.63
CA ILE A 80 22.12 -8.77 4.13
C ILE A 80 22.22 -8.86 5.66
N GLY A 81 23.43 -8.75 6.21
CA GLY A 81 23.66 -8.76 7.66
C GLY A 81 22.93 -7.63 8.38
N ARG A 82 22.90 -6.41 7.81
CA ARG A 82 22.15 -5.28 8.35
C ARG A 82 20.65 -5.52 8.28
N ILE A 83 20.12 -5.95 7.14
CA ILE A 83 18.69 -6.22 6.97
C ILE A 83 18.21 -7.31 7.94
N ARG A 84 18.95 -8.42 8.07
CA ARG A 84 18.61 -9.51 8.99
C ARG A 84 18.59 -9.09 10.47
N ARG A 85 19.32 -8.05 10.86
CA ARG A 85 19.30 -7.52 12.24
C ARG A 85 18.05 -6.70 12.53
N ILE A 86 17.29 -6.29 11.51
CA ILE A 86 16.08 -5.50 11.66
C ILE A 86 14.95 -6.40 12.13
N LYS A 87 14.77 -6.46 13.46
CA LYS A 87 13.65 -7.15 14.09
C LYS A 87 12.44 -6.22 14.15
N LYS A 88 11.74 -6.06 13.02
CA LYS A 88 10.49 -5.29 12.96
C LYS A 88 9.34 -6.17 12.53
N VAL A 89 8.19 -5.89 13.12
CA VAL A 89 6.91 -6.39 12.64
C VAL A 89 6.43 -5.44 11.55
N PHE A 90 6.25 -5.96 10.35
CA PHE A 90 5.67 -5.23 9.24
C PHE A 90 4.14 -5.28 9.33
N ILE A 91 3.53 -4.10 9.34
CA ILE A 91 2.08 -3.94 9.50
C ILE A 91 1.55 -3.13 8.32
N THR A 92 0.44 -3.55 7.75
CA THR A 92 -0.18 -2.83 6.62
C THR A 92 -1.13 -1.73 7.06
N PRO A 93 -1.34 -0.68 6.24
CA PRO A 93 -2.38 0.32 6.50
C PRO A 93 -3.77 -0.31 6.70
N LEU A 94 -4.09 -1.34 5.91
CA LEU A 94 -5.32 -2.11 6.05
C LEU A 94 -5.40 -2.84 7.41
N GLU A 95 -4.30 -3.40 7.91
CA GLU A 95 -4.27 -4.02 9.24
C GLU A 95 -4.51 -3.00 10.35
N VAL A 96 -3.96 -1.79 10.23
CA VAL A 96 -4.24 -0.70 11.18
C VAL A 96 -5.72 -0.32 11.17
N ALA A 97 -6.31 -0.20 9.97
CA ALA A 97 -7.74 0.08 9.81
C ALA A 97 -8.63 -1.04 10.37
N LYS A 98 -8.32 -2.31 10.09
CA LYS A 98 -9.04 -3.47 10.64
C LYS A 98 -8.89 -3.58 12.15
N PHE A 99 -7.70 -3.30 12.68
CA PHE A 99 -7.44 -3.30 14.11
C PHE A 99 -8.27 -2.24 14.84
N TYR A 100 -8.37 -1.04 14.26
CA TYR A 100 -9.27 0.01 14.75
C TYR A 100 -10.72 -0.47 14.81
N GLN A 101 -11.20 -1.15 13.75
CA GLN A 101 -12.55 -1.70 13.74
C GLN A 101 -12.73 -2.78 14.81
N CYS A 102 -11.86 -3.79 14.86
CA CYS A 102 -11.91 -4.89 15.83
C CYS A 102 -10.57 -5.65 15.89
N PRO A 103 -9.81 -5.56 17.00
CA PRO A 103 -8.56 -6.29 17.18
C PRO A 103 -8.72 -7.81 17.01
N ARG A 104 -9.81 -8.38 17.55
CA ARG A 104 -10.09 -9.81 17.42
C ARG A 104 -10.40 -10.23 15.99
N ARG A 105 -11.07 -9.38 15.20
CA ARG A 105 -11.34 -9.68 13.79
C ARG A 105 -10.02 -9.83 13.04
N LEU A 106 -9.12 -8.85 13.18
CA LEU A 106 -7.79 -8.92 12.57
C LEU A 106 -7.05 -10.19 12.96
N TRP A 107 -7.04 -10.52 14.26
CA TRP A 107 -6.37 -11.73 14.77
C TRP A 107 -7.00 -13.03 14.24
N LEU A 108 -8.33 -13.13 14.23
CA LEU A 108 -9.01 -14.31 13.69
C LEU A 108 -8.75 -14.48 12.21
N GLU A 109 -8.76 -13.40 11.41
CA GLU A 109 -8.48 -13.45 9.97
C GLU A 109 -7.12 -14.09 9.64
N LYS A 110 -6.15 -14.00 10.55
CA LYS A 110 -4.80 -14.56 10.39
C LYS A 110 -4.68 -16.03 10.80
N ILE A 111 -5.60 -16.54 11.60
CA ILE A 111 -5.53 -17.89 12.18
C ILE A 111 -6.54 -18.83 11.53
N VAL A 112 -7.72 -18.32 11.20
CA VAL A 112 -8.72 -19.09 10.46
C VAL A 112 -8.44 -18.96 8.96
N LEU A 113 -8.80 -19.98 8.18
CA LEU A 113 -8.76 -19.97 6.70
C LEU A 113 -9.81 -19.00 6.11
N SER A 114 -9.82 -17.76 6.58
CA SER A 114 -10.84 -16.73 6.32
C SER A 114 -10.99 -16.38 4.85
N ARG A 115 -9.97 -16.67 4.03
CA ARG A 115 -9.98 -16.42 2.59
C ARG A 115 -11.07 -17.23 1.87
N GLN A 116 -11.22 -18.50 2.22
CA GLN A 116 -12.25 -19.39 1.64
C GLN A 116 -13.69 -18.94 1.99
N GLU A 117 -13.86 -18.23 3.11
CA GLU A 117 -15.16 -17.68 3.52
C GLU A 117 -15.44 -16.30 2.91
N LYS A 118 -14.39 -15.55 2.52
CA LYS A 118 -14.53 -14.25 1.83
C LYS A 118 -14.91 -14.41 0.37
N GLU A 119 -14.32 -15.39 -0.32
CA GLU A 119 -14.52 -15.65 -1.75
C GLU A 119 -15.96 -16.10 -2.09
N LYS A 120 -16.72 -16.57 -1.08
CA LYS A 120 -18.14 -16.93 -1.20
C LYS A 120 -19.10 -15.72 -1.23
N ILE A 121 -18.59 -14.49 -1.09
CA ILE A 121 -19.42 -13.28 -0.96
C ILE A 121 -19.24 -12.40 -2.21
N GLY A 122 -20.27 -12.31 -3.07
CA GLY A 122 -20.25 -11.56 -4.34
C GLY A 122 -19.72 -10.12 -4.26
N LYS A 123 -19.98 -9.40 -3.17
CA LYS A 123 -19.51 -8.01 -2.97
C LYS A 123 -17.98 -7.85 -2.90
N VAL A 124 -17.24 -8.93 -2.65
CA VAL A 124 -15.76 -8.90 -2.66
C VAL A 124 -15.27 -8.80 -4.11
N TRP A 125 -15.86 -9.60 -5.01
CA TRP A 125 -15.52 -9.61 -6.42
C TRP A 125 -15.83 -8.28 -7.10
N ASP A 126 -16.95 -7.63 -6.72
CA ASP A 126 -17.28 -6.30 -7.22
C ASP A 126 -16.18 -5.28 -6.89
N GLY A 127 -15.68 -5.29 -5.65
CA GLY A 127 -14.56 -4.44 -5.27
C GLY A 127 -13.31 -4.74 -6.09
N GLU A 128 -12.91 -6.01 -6.17
CA GLU A 128 -11.74 -6.43 -6.96
C GLU A 128 -11.84 -6.08 -8.45
N ALA A 129 -13.05 -6.15 -9.03
CA ALA A 129 -13.31 -5.75 -10.40
C ALA A 129 -13.07 -4.24 -10.62
N VAL A 130 -13.48 -3.39 -9.67
CA VAL A 130 -13.22 -1.94 -9.74
C VAL A 130 -11.73 -1.63 -9.71
N HIS A 131 -10.98 -2.20 -8.76
CA HIS A 131 -9.52 -1.99 -8.71
C HIS A 131 -8.84 -2.51 -9.99
N PHE A 132 -9.26 -3.69 -10.48
CA PHE A 132 -8.68 -4.27 -11.69
C PHE A 132 -8.99 -3.45 -12.95
N ALA A 133 -10.21 -2.92 -13.08
CA ALA A 133 -10.58 -2.05 -14.20
C ALA A 133 -9.73 -0.78 -14.22
N LEU A 134 -9.53 -0.17 -13.05
CA LEU A 134 -8.69 1.00 -12.90
C LEU A 134 -7.23 0.70 -13.25
N LYS A 135 -6.71 -0.42 -12.75
CA LYS A 135 -5.36 -0.88 -13.06
C LYS A 135 -5.14 -1.05 -14.56
N LEU A 136 -6.02 -1.80 -15.23
CA LEU A 136 -5.94 -2.02 -16.67
C LEU A 136 -5.95 -0.71 -17.45
N MET A 137 -6.82 0.22 -17.07
CA MET A 137 -6.86 1.54 -17.71
C MET A 137 -5.51 2.26 -17.55
N LEU A 138 -5.03 2.41 -16.32
CA LEU A 138 -3.79 3.14 -16.02
C LEU A 138 -2.56 2.51 -16.69
N ASP A 139 -2.45 1.19 -16.69
CA ASP A 139 -1.30 0.47 -17.27
C ASP A 139 -1.24 0.62 -18.80
N ASN A 140 -2.37 0.92 -19.45
CA ASN A 140 -2.46 1.07 -20.91
C ASN A 140 -2.52 2.54 -21.40
N MET A 141 -2.61 3.53 -20.51
CA MET A 141 -2.70 4.97 -20.87
C MET A 141 -1.49 5.49 -21.68
N SER A 142 -0.32 4.87 -21.52
CA SER A 142 0.87 5.28 -22.27
C SER A 142 0.79 4.89 -23.74
N VAL A 143 0.15 3.75 -24.04
CA VAL A 143 0.08 3.13 -25.37
C VAL A 143 -1.20 3.54 -26.12
N GLU A 144 -2.33 3.61 -25.42
CA GLU A 144 -3.62 3.98 -26.03
C GLU A 144 -3.97 5.45 -25.78
N LYS A 145 -4.34 6.17 -26.83
CA LYS A 145 -4.69 7.61 -26.77
C LYS A 145 -6.18 7.87 -26.93
N ASP A 146 -6.93 6.94 -27.51
CA ASP A 146 -8.39 7.03 -27.50
C ASP A 146 -8.92 6.61 -26.12
N GLU A 147 -9.34 7.60 -25.34
CA GLU A 147 -9.85 7.39 -23.98
C GLU A 147 -11.10 6.52 -23.94
N ASN A 148 -12.01 6.65 -24.92
CA ASN A 148 -13.23 5.87 -24.96
C ASN A 148 -12.91 4.40 -25.24
N PHE A 149 -11.99 4.14 -26.18
CA PHE A 149 -11.53 2.80 -26.47
C PHE A 149 -10.78 2.19 -25.28
N LEU A 150 -9.88 2.95 -24.65
CA LEU A 150 -9.15 2.52 -23.44
C LEU A 150 -10.10 2.08 -22.32
N ILE A 151 -11.12 2.89 -22.04
CA ILE A 151 -12.14 2.62 -21.02
C ILE A 151 -12.94 1.36 -21.40
N SER A 152 -13.53 1.32 -22.59
CA SER A 152 -14.37 0.19 -23.03
C SER A 152 -13.58 -1.12 -22.99
N LYS A 153 -12.34 -1.11 -23.51
CA LYS A 153 -11.45 -2.28 -23.52
C LYS A 153 -11.08 -2.75 -22.12
N SER A 154 -10.83 -1.83 -21.19
CA SER A 154 -10.52 -2.17 -19.80
C SER A 154 -11.71 -2.83 -19.10
N VAL A 155 -12.91 -2.26 -19.28
CA VAL A 155 -14.14 -2.79 -18.70
C VAL A 155 -14.50 -4.16 -19.29
N GLU A 156 -14.40 -4.34 -20.61
CA GLU A 156 -14.68 -5.62 -21.26
C GLU A 156 -13.78 -6.76 -20.75
N GLN A 157 -12.49 -6.48 -20.54
CA GLN A 157 -11.57 -7.46 -19.95
C GLN A 157 -11.96 -7.83 -18.51
N VAL A 158 -12.41 -6.87 -17.71
CA VAL A 158 -12.87 -7.10 -16.33
C VAL A 158 -14.14 -7.95 -16.32
N LEU A 159 -15.15 -7.58 -17.11
CA LEU A 159 -16.41 -8.30 -17.19
C LEU A 159 -16.20 -9.76 -17.63
N LYS A 160 -15.30 -9.98 -18.60
CA LYS A 160 -14.90 -11.32 -19.03
C LYS A 160 -14.20 -12.10 -17.93
N LYS A 161 -13.28 -11.47 -17.20
CA LYS A 161 -12.51 -12.13 -16.13
C LYS A 161 -13.39 -12.55 -14.95
N TYR A 162 -14.39 -11.73 -14.60
CA TYR A 162 -15.27 -11.94 -13.45
C TYR A 162 -16.70 -12.33 -13.86
N GLU A 163 -16.85 -12.96 -15.03
CA GLU A 163 -18.16 -13.37 -15.55
C GLU A 163 -18.91 -14.25 -14.53
N GLY A 164 -20.15 -13.86 -14.21
CA GLY A 164 -20.98 -14.55 -13.22
C GLY A 164 -20.57 -14.35 -11.75
N LEU A 165 -19.50 -13.62 -11.46
CA LEU A 165 -19.02 -13.35 -10.10
C LEU A 165 -19.38 -11.94 -9.58
N ILE A 166 -19.57 -10.99 -10.50
CA ILE A 166 -19.85 -9.58 -10.18
C ILE A 166 -21.29 -9.18 -10.52
N GLN A 167 -21.78 -8.15 -9.84
CA GLN A 167 -23.09 -7.55 -10.03
C GLN A 167 -23.00 -6.14 -10.65
N ILE A 168 -21.79 -5.59 -10.81
CA ILE A 168 -21.61 -4.25 -11.36
C ILE A 168 -21.93 -4.23 -12.86
N GLU A 169 -22.72 -3.24 -13.27
CA GLU A 169 -23.05 -3.01 -14.67
C GLU A 169 -21.87 -2.38 -15.45
N LYS A 170 -21.72 -2.77 -16.73
CA LYS A 170 -20.70 -2.22 -17.65
C LYS A 170 -20.67 -0.69 -17.61
N LYS A 171 -21.83 -0.05 -17.75
CA LYS A 171 -21.99 1.40 -17.80
C LYS A 171 -21.49 2.08 -16.52
N THR A 172 -21.74 1.50 -15.36
CA THR A 172 -21.28 2.05 -14.07
C THR A 172 -19.75 2.04 -13.97
N LEU A 173 -19.09 0.96 -14.41
CA LEU A 173 -17.62 0.91 -14.46
C LEU A 173 -17.07 1.94 -15.45
N GLU A 174 -17.65 2.05 -16.64
CA GLU A 174 -17.20 3.02 -17.65
C GLU A 174 -17.33 4.47 -17.15
N GLU A 175 -18.45 4.82 -16.52
CA GLU A 175 -18.67 6.15 -15.95
C GLU A 175 -17.66 6.47 -14.83
N PHE A 176 -17.40 5.50 -13.96
CA PHE A 176 -16.38 5.64 -12.92
C PHE A 176 -14.99 5.89 -13.52
N LEU A 177 -14.58 5.11 -14.53
CA LEU A 177 -13.29 5.28 -15.19
C LEU A 177 -13.18 6.63 -15.91
N LYS A 178 -14.25 7.08 -16.57
CA LYS A 178 -14.32 8.43 -17.19
C LYS A 178 -14.07 9.53 -16.17
N ARG A 179 -14.79 9.50 -15.05
CA ARG A 179 -14.59 10.45 -13.95
C ARG A 179 -13.19 10.39 -13.36
N PHE A 180 -12.60 9.19 -13.29
CA PHE A 180 -11.23 9.06 -12.82
C PHE A 180 -10.21 9.69 -13.80
N LEU A 181 -10.43 9.56 -15.12
CA LEU A 181 -9.61 10.27 -16.11
C LEU A 181 -9.75 11.79 -16.00
N GLU A 182 -10.96 12.30 -15.76
CA GLU A 182 -11.19 13.73 -15.49
C GLU A 182 -10.36 14.20 -14.28
N LEU A 183 -10.39 13.45 -13.17
CA LEU A 183 -9.54 13.73 -12.00
C LEU A 183 -8.05 13.80 -12.36
N ILE A 184 -7.55 12.86 -13.17
CA ILE A 184 -6.14 12.85 -13.58
C ILE A 184 -5.77 14.14 -14.33
N LYS A 185 -6.66 14.59 -15.22
CA LYS A 185 -6.47 15.81 -16.01
C LYS A 185 -6.56 17.06 -15.14
N GLU A 186 -7.59 17.16 -14.31
CA GLU A 186 -7.80 18.30 -13.40
C GLU A 186 -6.62 18.48 -12.43
N GLU A 187 -6.10 17.37 -11.89
CA GLU A 187 -4.93 17.41 -11.03
C GLU A 187 -3.62 17.64 -11.77
N ASN A 188 -3.59 17.56 -13.10
CA ASN A 188 -2.39 17.71 -13.92
C ASN A 188 -1.27 16.75 -13.48
N PHE A 189 -1.60 15.47 -13.27
CA PHE A 189 -0.57 14.47 -12.96
C PHE A 189 0.37 14.26 -14.16
N ILE A 190 1.68 14.39 -13.91
CA ILE A 190 2.75 14.18 -14.89
C ILE A 190 2.99 12.69 -15.10
N LYS A 191 2.93 11.91 -14.01
CA LYS A 191 3.01 10.45 -14.02
C LYS A 191 1.95 9.87 -13.10
N ILE A 192 1.45 8.69 -13.46
CA ILE A 192 0.50 7.93 -12.66
C ILE A 192 0.88 6.46 -12.68
N TYR A 193 0.76 5.80 -11.53
CA TYR A 193 1.06 4.38 -11.39
C TYR A 193 -0.07 3.69 -10.63
N SER A 194 -0.40 2.48 -11.06
CA SER A 194 -1.36 1.60 -10.39
C SER A 194 -0.64 0.57 -9.49
N GLU A 195 -1.31 0.14 -8.43
CA GLU A 195 -0.99 -1.03 -7.58
C GLU A 195 0.51 -1.22 -7.24
N LYS A 196 1.12 -0.24 -6.57
CA LYS A 196 2.53 -0.35 -6.14
C LYS A 196 2.62 -0.78 -4.69
N THR A 197 3.28 -1.91 -4.47
CA THR A 197 3.64 -2.37 -3.12
C THR A 197 4.95 -1.75 -2.71
N ILE A 198 4.92 -0.98 -1.62
CA ILE A 198 6.10 -0.33 -1.04
C ILE A 198 6.21 -0.61 0.46
N GLU A 199 7.44 -0.53 0.94
CA GLU A 199 7.86 -0.89 2.28
C GLU A 199 8.70 0.24 2.89
N SER A 200 8.39 0.56 4.14
CA SER A 200 9.27 1.32 5.02
C SER A 200 9.86 0.39 6.07
N ILE A 201 11.14 0.07 5.90
CA ILE A 201 11.92 -0.70 6.86
C ILE A 201 12.05 0.09 8.16
N LYS A 202 12.30 1.41 8.04
CA LYS A 202 12.42 2.31 9.20
C LYS A 202 11.18 2.24 10.09
N ASP A 203 9.98 2.26 9.51
CA ASP A 203 8.74 2.35 10.29
C ASP A 203 8.09 0.98 10.52
N GLY A 204 8.52 -0.07 9.81
CA GLY A 204 7.89 -1.39 9.85
C GLY A 204 6.48 -1.35 9.26
N VAL A 205 6.30 -0.61 8.16
CA VAL A 205 5.02 -0.49 7.45
C VAL A 205 5.23 -1.02 6.04
N ILE A 206 4.28 -1.80 5.54
CA ILE A 206 4.28 -2.29 4.16
C ILE A 206 2.86 -2.23 3.60
N GLY A 207 2.69 -1.84 2.34
CA GLY A 207 1.36 -1.75 1.77
C GLY A 207 1.37 -1.56 0.27
N SER A 208 0.28 -1.98 -0.35
CA SER A 208 -0.02 -1.71 -1.75
C SER A 208 -0.85 -0.44 -1.81
N ILE A 209 -0.40 0.55 -2.59
CA ILE A 209 -1.14 1.77 -2.86
C ILE A 209 -1.87 1.58 -4.19
N ASP A 210 -3.18 1.81 -4.20
CA ASP A 210 -4.03 1.61 -5.38
C ASP A 210 -3.56 2.45 -6.57
N VAL A 211 -3.41 3.76 -6.35
CA VAL A 211 -2.91 4.69 -7.36
C VAL A 211 -1.99 5.73 -6.74
N ILE A 212 -0.91 6.06 -7.46
CA ILE A 212 0.05 7.11 -7.09
C ILE A 212 0.12 8.11 -8.23
N GLY A 213 -0.31 9.35 -7.96
CA GLY A 213 -0.15 10.49 -8.86
C GLY A 213 1.09 11.31 -8.51
N PHE A 214 1.83 11.73 -9.53
CA PHE A 214 2.96 12.67 -9.42
C PHE A 214 2.58 14.00 -10.07
N LYS A 215 2.67 15.09 -9.31
CA LYS A 215 2.36 16.45 -9.78
C LYS A 215 3.49 17.38 -9.39
N ASN A 216 4.36 17.74 -10.33
CA ASN A 216 5.60 18.46 -10.04
C ASN A 216 6.38 17.76 -8.91
N ASP A 217 6.54 18.41 -7.76
CA ASP A 217 7.18 17.87 -6.55
C ASP A 217 6.22 17.19 -5.57
N ASP A 218 4.91 17.24 -5.82
CA ASP A 218 3.89 16.64 -4.96
C ASP A 218 3.62 15.18 -5.34
N LEU A 219 3.41 14.37 -4.29
CA LEU A 219 3.08 12.96 -4.35
C LEU A 219 1.69 12.75 -3.78
N VAL A 220 0.79 12.14 -4.56
CA VAL A 220 -0.62 12.02 -4.19
C VAL A 220 -1.04 10.55 -4.23
N PRO A 221 -1.17 9.88 -3.08
CA PRO A 221 -1.78 8.56 -3.01
C PRO A 221 -3.30 8.70 -3.11
N ILE A 222 -3.90 7.82 -3.92
CA ILE A 222 -5.34 7.79 -4.18
C ILE A 222 -5.84 6.38 -3.82
N GLU A 223 -6.69 6.31 -2.79
CA GLU A 223 -7.28 5.09 -2.25
C GLU A 223 -8.66 4.88 -2.85
N ILE A 224 -8.92 3.70 -3.41
CA ILE A 224 -10.22 3.37 -4.02
C ILE A 224 -11.04 2.55 -3.03
N LYS A 225 -12.33 2.87 -2.95
CA LYS A 225 -13.28 2.20 -2.04
C LYS A 225 -14.53 1.81 -2.80
N TYR A 226 -14.78 0.49 -2.85
CA TYR A 226 -16.09 -0.05 -3.19
C TYR A 226 -17.06 0.14 -2.00
N ALA A 227 -17.48 1.39 -1.79
CA ALA A 227 -18.39 1.80 -0.73
C ALA A 227 -19.06 3.13 -1.09
N GLU A 228 -20.21 3.41 -0.48
CA GLU A 228 -20.87 4.73 -0.51
C GLU A 228 -20.18 5.75 0.40
N PHE A 229 -20.07 6.99 -0.06
CA PHE A 229 -19.76 8.14 0.79
C PHE A 229 -21.05 8.72 1.39
N LYS A 230 -21.10 8.85 2.72
CA LYS A 230 -22.28 9.35 3.46
C LYS A 230 -22.02 10.69 4.15
N GLY A 231 -21.30 11.59 3.49
CA GLY A 231 -20.95 12.93 3.99
C GLY A 231 -19.82 12.98 5.03
N ARG A 232 -19.38 11.83 5.57
CA ARG A 232 -18.23 11.75 6.49
C ARG A 232 -17.33 10.56 6.15
N ILE A 233 -16.02 10.80 6.17
CA ILE A 233 -15.01 9.77 5.95
C ILE A 233 -15.04 8.77 7.11
N LYS A 234 -15.17 7.49 6.80
CA LYS A 234 -15.04 6.40 7.78
C LYS A 234 -13.61 6.37 8.31
N LYS A 235 -13.45 6.16 9.62
CA LYS A 235 -12.14 6.26 10.26
C LYS A 235 -11.16 5.21 9.75
N GLU A 236 -11.64 4.02 9.42
CA GLU A 236 -10.88 2.96 8.77
C GLU A 236 -10.32 3.38 7.39
N HIS A 237 -11.10 4.06 6.56
CA HIS A 237 -10.64 4.53 5.24
C HIS A 237 -9.60 5.64 5.40
N LEU A 238 -9.84 6.56 6.36
CA LEU A 238 -8.89 7.61 6.71
C LEU A 238 -7.54 7.01 7.17
N LEU A 239 -7.56 5.97 8.01
CA LEU A 239 -6.35 5.31 8.49
C LEU A 239 -5.56 4.61 7.37
N GLN A 240 -6.24 4.04 6.36
CA GLN A 240 -5.58 3.48 5.18
C GLN A 240 -4.85 4.57 4.38
N ALA A 241 -5.56 5.63 4.01
CA ALA A 241 -5.00 6.77 3.27
C ALA A 241 -3.81 7.42 4.00
N ILE A 242 -3.88 7.54 5.34
CA ILE A 242 -2.74 8.03 6.15
C ILE A 242 -1.55 7.07 6.05
N GLY A 243 -1.77 5.76 6.19
CA GLY A 243 -0.69 4.77 6.13
C GLY A 243 -0.01 4.72 4.76
N GLU A 244 -0.78 4.83 3.68
CA GLU A 244 -0.26 4.91 2.31
C GLU A 244 0.52 6.21 2.07
N SER A 245 0.04 7.32 2.62
CA SER A 245 0.77 8.60 2.59
C SER A 245 2.10 8.52 3.33
N ILE A 246 2.16 7.84 4.48
CA ILE A 246 3.41 7.60 5.22
C ILE A 246 4.36 6.75 4.37
N LEU A 247 3.87 5.67 3.76
CA LEU A 247 4.67 4.80 2.91
C LEU A 247 5.29 5.56 1.73
N LEU A 248 4.47 6.34 1.02
CA LEU A 248 4.92 7.10 -0.15
C LEU A 248 5.90 8.20 0.25
N SER A 249 5.62 8.90 1.35
CA SER A 249 6.51 9.91 1.90
C SER A 249 7.88 9.32 2.28
N ASN A 250 7.88 8.15 2.91
CA ASN A 250 9.11 7.45 3.28
C ASN A 250 9.88 6.93 2.07
N TYR A 251 9.20 6.41 1.06
CA TYR A 251 9.84 5.87 -0.13
C TYR A 251 10.55 6.98 -0.91
N PHE A 252 9.86 8.08 -1.20
CA PHE A 252 10.39 9.18 -2.02
C PHE A 252 11.17 10.24 -1.23
N ARG A 253 11.22 10.14 0.10
CA ARG A 253 11.84 11.14 0.99
C ARG A 253 11.26 12.56 0.80
N LYS A 254 9.99 12.63 0.41
CA LYS A 254 9.24 13.87 0.20
C LYS A 254 7.99 13.86 1.06
N GLU A 255 7.50 15.04 1.43
CA GLU A 255 6.26 15.15 2.19
C GLU A 255 5.05 14.87 1.30
N VAL A 256 4.14 14.01 1.75
CA VAL A 256 2.80 13.87 1.18
C VAL A 256 1.87 14.81 1.93
N LYS A 257 1.42 15.87 1.26
CA LYS A 257 0.56 16.92 1.84
C LYS A 257 -0.90 16.47 1.97
N TYR A 258 -1.38 15.69 1.01
CA TYR A 258 -2.77 15.23 0.96
C TYR A 258 -2.88 13.88 0.25
N SER A 259 -4.03 13.23 0.44
CA SER A 259 -4.42 11.99 -0.24
C SER A 259 -5.86 12.11 -0.73
N TYR A 260 -6.19 11.37 -1.78
CA TYR A 260 -7.58 11.22 -2.23
C TYR A 260 -8.17 9.90 -1.78
N ILE A 261 -9.45 9.90 -1.43
CA ILE A 261 -10.26 8.69 -1.29
C ILE A 261 -11.41 8.77 -2.29
N VAL A 262 -11.48 7.79 -3.20
CA VAL A 262 -12.54 7.71 -4.20
C VAL A 262 -13.54 6.63 -3.82
N TYR A 263 -14.79 7.03 -3.65
CA TYR A 263 -15.91 6.15 -3.31
C TYR A 263 -16.66 5.78 -4.58
N PHE A 264 -16.48 4.53 -5.03
CA PHE A 264 -17.05 4.03 -6.29
C PHE A 264 -18.58 4.15 -6.32
N GLN A 265 -19.28 3.70 -5.27
CA GLN A 265 -20.74 3.58 -5.32
C GLN A 265 -21.47 4.93 -5.40
N THR A 266 -20.79 6.02 -5.05
CA THR A 266 -21.35 7.38 -5.11
C THR A 266 -20.54 8.31 -6.02
N ASN A 267 -19.57 7.77 -6.76
CA ASN A 267 -18.58 8.51 -7.56
C ASN A 267 -18.01 9.75 -6.82
N SER A 268 -17.84 9.64 -5.50
CA SER A 268 -17.45 10.78 -4.66
C SER A 268 -15.94 10.80 -4.47
N LEU A 269 -15.33 11.96 -4.71
CA LEU A 269 -13.93 12.24 -4.42
C LEU A 269 -13.83 13.00 -3.11
N VAL A 270 -12.95 12.53 -2.21
CA VAL A 270 -12.70 13.22 -0.94
C VAL A 270 -11.21 13.46 -0.77
N ARG A 271 -10.82 14.72 -0.63
CA ARG A 271 -9.46 15.13 -0.29
C ARG A 271 -9.22 15.04 1.22
N VAL A 272 -8.09 14.46 1.61
CA VAL A 272 -7.66 14.34 2.99
C VAL A 272 -6.32 15.05 3.16
N GLU A 273 -6.32 16.14 3.92
CA GLU A 273 -5.07 16.81 4.31
C GLU A 273 -4.31 15.96 5.33
N ILE A 274 -3.05 15.64 5.01
CA ILE A 274 -2.18 14.78 5.81
C ILE A 274 -1.32 15.68 6.71
N ASN A 275 -1.40 15.43 8.01
CA ASN A 275 -0.64 16.18 9.01
C ASN A 275 -0.06 15.26 10.08
N GLU A 276 0.84 15.80 10.88
CA GLU A 276 1.54 15.04 11.94
C GLU A 276 0.61 14.47 13.01
N LYS A 277 -0.53 15.12 13.30
CA LYS A 277 -1.51 14.58 14.26
C LYS A 277 -2.12 13.28 13.75
N LEU A 278 -2.47 13.22 12.47
CA LEU A 278 -3.00 12.02 11.82
C LEU A 278 -1.95 10.91 11.76
N LYS A 279 -0.70 11.23 11.39
CA LYS A 279 0.40 10.26 11.37
C LYS A 279 0.65 9.67 12.77
N ARG A 280 0.66 10.50 13.82
CA ARG A 280 0.80 10.03 15.21
C ARG A 280 -0.33 9.09 15.63
N GLU A 281 -1.56 9.34 15.18
CA GLU A 281 -2.68 8.45 15.46
C GLU A 281 -2.52 7.07 14.80
N PHE A 282 -2.09 7.05 13.53
CA PHE A 282 -1.77 5.82 12.82
C PHE A 282 -0.71 5.01 13.58
N PHE A 283 0.41 5.65 13.95
CA PHE A 283 1.49 4.98 14.69
C PHE A 283 1.08 4.52 16.09
N LYS A 284 0.17 5.24 16.76
CA LYS A 284 -0.39 4.81 18.05
C LYS A 284 -1.16 3.49 17.91
N LEU A 285 -1.91 3.31 16.83
CA LEU A 285 -2.63 2.05 16.57
C LEU A 285 -1.66 0.94 16.13
N LYS A 286 -0.72 1.25 15.25
CA LYS A 286 0.36 0.32 14.86
C LYS A 286 1.09 -0.24 16.07
N ARG A 287 1.52 0.61 16.99
CA ARG A 287 2.24 0.18 18.21
C ARG A 287 1.41 -0.72 19.10
N LYS A 288 0.08 -0.52 19.14
CA LYS A 288 -0.82 -1.46 19.84
C LYS A 288 -0.80 -2.83 19.16
N ILE A 289 -0.87 -2.88 17.82
CA ILE A 289 -0.80 -4.16 17.08
C ILE A 289 0.50 -4.89 17.40
N GLU A 290 1.65 -4.20 17.40
CA GLU A 290 2.95 -4.78 17.74
C GLU A 290 2.95 -5.42 19.15
N ILE A 291 2.40 -4.71 20.14
CA ILE A 291 2.22 -5.25 21.50
C ILE A 291 1.28 -6.46 21.47
N PHE A 292 0.20 -6.43 20.70
CA PHE A 292 -0.71 -7.57 20.62
C PHE A 292 -0.02 -8.81 20.05
N TYR A 293 0.76 -8.65 18.98
CA TYR A 293 1.50 -9.76 18.37
C TYR A 293 2.55 -10.36 19.30
N SER A 294 3.17 -9.57 20.18
CA SER A 294 4.15 -10.09 21.14
C SER A 294 3.53 -10.81 22.35
N THR A 295 2.28 -10.51 22.71
CA THR A 295 1.66 -11.07 23.93
C THR A 295 1.12 -12.50 23.80
N GLY A 296 0.86 -12.99 22.59
CA GLY A 296 0.21 -14.30 22.36
C GLY A 296 -1.24 -14.41 22.89
N LYS A 297 -1.83 -13.33 23.41
CA LYS A 297 -3.18 -13.33 23.98
C LYS A 297 -4.24 -13.10 22.90
N ILE A 298 -5.39 -13.77 23.03
CA ILE A 298 -6.57 -13.52 22.18
C ILE A 298 -7.07 -12.08 22.40
N PRO A 299 -7.07 -11.21 21.36
CA PRO A 299 -7.46 -9.81 21.52
C PRO A 299 -8.95 -9.63 21.91
N PRO A 300 -9.32 -8.47 22.47
CA PRO A 300 -10.72 -8.15 22.75
C PRO A 300 -11.53 -7.94 21.46
N LYS A 301 -12.87 -8.01 21.58
CA LYS A 301 -13.79 -7.57 20.53
C LYS A 301 -13.64 -6.05 20.28
N SER A 302 -14.31 -5.57 19.24
CA SER A 302 -14.43 -4.14 18.95
C SER A 302 -14.90 -3.37 20.18
N LYS A 303 -14.35 -2.16 20.34
CA LYS A 303 -14.78 -1.19 21.36
C LYS A 303 -15.53 -0.01 20.74
N LEU A 304 -15.88 -0.09 19.46
CA LEU A 304 -16.62 0.98 18.80
C LEU A 304 -18.05 1.07 19.33
N PRO A 305 -18.65 2.28 19.40
CA PRO A 305 -20.07 2.43 19.69
C PRO A 305 -20.90 1.63 18.69
N ASN A 306 -21.89 0.87 19.17
CA ASN A 306 -22.75 0.00 18.35
C ASN A 306 -21.97 -0.99 17.47
N TYR A 307 -20.86 -1.54 18.00
CA TYR A 307 -20.01 -2.44 17.22
C TYR A 307 -20.72 -3.69 16.70
N VAL A 308 -21.81 -4.13 17.34
CA VAL A 308 -22.59 -5.29 16.89
C VAL A 308 -23.13 -5.04 15.49
N GLU A 309 -23.83 -3.91 15.30
CA GLU A 309 -24.36 -3.52 13.98
C GLU A 309 -23.25 -3.08 13.02
N ARG A 310 -22.30 -2.26 13.51
CA ARG A 310 -21.28 -1.63 12.65
C ARG A 310 -20.17 -2.58 12.20
N VAL A 311 -19.88 -3.60 13.00
CA VAL A 311 -18.73 -4.49 12.78
C VAL A 311 -19.16 -5.94 12.75
N CYS A 312 -19.89 -6.44 13.75
CA CYS A 312 -20.16 -7.88 13.86
C CYS A 312 -21.13 -8.39 12.80
N LYS A 313 -22.16 -7.64 12.42
CA LYS A 313 -23.20 -8.06 11.45
C LYS A 313 -22.64 -8.53 10.11
N GLY A 314 -21.60 -7.86 9.61
CA GLY A 314 -20.90 -8.22 8.36
C GLY A 314 -19.54 -8.89 8.56
N CYS A 315 -19.24 -9.37 9.77
CA CYS A 315 -17.94 -9.96 10.07
C CYS A 315 -17.89 -11.43 9.64
N HIS A 316 -17.15 -11.74 8.57
CA HIS A 316 -16.99 -13.11 8.06
C HIS A 316 -16.30 -14.07 9.06
N VAL A 317 -15.58 -13.57 10.07
CA VAL A 317 -15.02 -14.40 11.17
C VAL A 317 -15.92 -14.46 12.41
N LYS A 318 -17.17 -14.00 12.33
CA LYS A 318 -18.11 -13.97 13.47
C LYS A 318 -18.30 -15.36 14.10
N ARG A 319 -18.45 -16.41 13.29
CA ARG A 319 -18.64 -17.78 13.79
C ARG A 319 -17.50 -18.22 14.70
N ALA A 320 -16.25 -18.02 14.28
CA ALA A 320 -15.08 -18.32 15.10
C ALA A 320 -15.02 -17.45 16.37
N CYS A 321 -15.40 -16.17 16.26
CA CYS A 321 -15.48 -15.26 17.41
C CYS A 321 -16.51 -15.72 18.45
N ASP A 322 -17.68 -16.20 18.01
CA ASP A 322 -18.75 -16.68 18.89
C ASP A 322 -18.38 -18.00 19.57
N ASN A 323 -17.68 -18.91 18.87
CA ASN A 323 -17.14 -20.14 19.47
C ASN A 323 -16.19 -19.85 20.63
N ILE A 324 -15.31 -18.85 20.50
CA ILE A 324 -14.41 -18.42 21.59
C ILE A 324 -15.22 -17.96 22.80
N GLU A 325 -16.30 -17.21 22.59
CA GLU A 325 -17.15 -16.73 23.68
C GLU A 325 -17.96 -17.86 24.33
N LEU A 326 -18.44 -18.83 23.55
CA LEU A 326 -19.10 -20.02 24.06
C LEU A 326 -18.14 -20.81 24.98
N LEU A 327 -16.92 -21.10 24.52
CA LEU A 327 -15.92 -21.82 25.31
C LEU A 327 -15.54 -21.06 26.60
N ARG A 328 -15.43 -19.73 26.52
CA ARG A 328 -15.19 -18.88 27.70
C ARG A 328 -16.34 -18.94 28.71
N ARG A 329 -17.59 -19.08 28.26
CA ARG A 329 -18.75 -19.24 29.14
C ARG A 329 -18.77 -20.61 29.80
N ILE A 330 -18.46 -21.67 29.06
CA ILE A 330 -18.38 -23.04 29.60
C ILE A 330 -17.31 -23.12 30.70
N ARG A 331 -16.11 -22.60 30.43
CA ARG A 331 -14.99 -22.60 31.40
C ARG A 331 -15.28 -21.81 32.69
N ARG A 332 -16.23 -20.87 32.69
CA ARG A 332 -16.63 -20.13 33.90
C ARG A 332 -17.67 -20.86 34.75
N LYS A 333 -18.32 -21.88 34.20
CA LYS A 333 -19.34 -22.70 34.86
C LYS A 333 -18.77 -23.97 35.48
N ILE A 334 -17.55 -24.34 35.10
CA ILE A 334 -16.70 -25.36 35.72
C ILE A 334 -15.77 -24.60 36.66
#